data_AF-A0AAP6D0D9-F1
#
_entry.id   AF-A0AAP6D0D9-F1
#
_cell.length_a   1.000
_cell.length_b   1.000
_cell.length_c   1.000
_cell.angle_alpha   90.00
_cell.angle_beta   90.00
_cell.angle_gamma   90.00
#
_symmetry.space_group_name_H-M   'P 1'
#
loop_
_entity.id
_entity.type
_entity.pdbx_description
1 polymer ?
#
loop_
_entity_poly.entity_id
_entity_poly.type
_entity_poly.pdbx_seq_one_letter_code
_entity_poly.pdbx_strand_id
1 'polypeptide(L)'
;ITVLVTDHHLPGQVLPEVDAMVNPNLDSCAFPSKALAGVGVAFYLMMALCVHMRKHNWFAQQGMQEPKLMELIDLVALGTVADVVPLDENNRILVHQGLQRIRAGKARPGIQALIEVAKRDARRLVASDFGFALGPRINAAGRLDDMSFGVELLMCNNIHAARRMASELDGLNQTRKEIEEGMKQEAMAFCERLQFGEHSELPYGLSLFQRDWHQGVIGIL
;
A
#
# COMPACT_ATOMS: atom_id res chain seq x y z
N ILE A 1 14.48 24.05 6.57
CA ILE A 1 14.54 22.95 5.59
C ILE A 1 13.42 23.20 4.60
N THR A 2 13.65 23.04 3.30
CA THR A 2 12.57 23.11 2.30
C THR A 2 11.80 21.78 2.31
N VAL A 3 10.48 21.84 2.47
CA VAL A 3 9.60 20.68 2.67
C VAL A 3 8.54 20.63 1.57
N LEU A 4 8.49 19.50 0.87
CA LEU A 4 7.41 19.13 -0.03
C LEU A 4 6.63 17.97 0.59
N VAL A 5 5.32 18.14 0.76
CA VAL A 5 4.42 17.06 1.21
C VAL A 5 3.65 16.50 0.03
N THR A 6 3.71 15.19 -0.15
CA THR A 6 2.85 14.45 -1.07
C THR A 6 1.97 13.54 -0.25
N ASP A 7 0.66 13.69 -0.36
CA ASP A 7 -0.30 12.90 0.41
C ASP A 7 -1.61 12.74 -0.37
N HIS A 8 -2.49 11.89 0.11
CA HIS A 8 -3.82 11.66 -0.43
C HIS A 8 -4.91 11.59 0.65
N HIS A 9 -4.56 11.64 1.93
CA HIS A 9 -5.57 11.70 2.98
C HIS A 9 -6.41 12.98 2.91
N LEU A 10 -7.58 12.95 3.55
CA LEU A 10 -8.39 14.15 3.72
C LEU A 10 -7.58 15.17 4.54
N PRO A 11 -7.45 16.41 4.06
CA PRO A 11 -6.73 17.43 4.81
C PRO A 11 -7.45 17.77 6.11
N GLY A 12 -6.68 18.04 7.16
CA GLY A 12 -7.21 18.61 8.40
C GLY A 12 -7.68 20.05 8.20
N GLN A 13 -8.38 20.60 9.20
CA GLN A 13 -8.85 22.00 9.18
C GLN A 13 -7.71 23.01 9.03
N VAL A 14 -6.55 22.69 9.61
CA VAL A 14 -5.33 23.48 9.49
C VAL A 14 -4.31 22.66 8.72
N LEU A 15 -3.78 23.21 7.63
CA LEU A 15 -2.72 22.59 6.85
C LEU A 15 -1.35 22.85 7.51
N PRO A 16 -0.41 21.89 7.43
CA PRO A 16 0.95 22.09 7.91
C PRO A 16 1.67 23.19 7.12
N GLU A 17 2.57 23.91 7.79
CA GLU A 17 3.46 24.89 7.16
C GLU A 17 4.55 24.17 6.34
N VAL A 18 4.40 24.19 5.01
CA VAL A 18 5.30 23.53 4.06
C VAL A 18 5.48 24.39 2.81
N ASP A 19 6.62 24.29 2.14
CA ASP A 19 6.91 25.08 0.93
C ASP A 19 6.02 24.66 -0.25
N ALA A 20 5.63 23.38 -0.30
CA ALA A 20 4.72 22.86 -1.31
C ALA A 20 3.94 21.65 -0.80
N MET A 21 2.72 21.48 -1.30
CA MET A 21 1.87 20.34 -1.01
C MET A 21 1.19 19.83 -2.29
N VAL A 22 1.23 18.51 -2.49
CA VAL A 22 0.53 17.81 -3.57
C VAL A 22 -0.40 16.81 -2.93
N ASN A 23 -1.69 17.16 -2.89
CA ASN A 23 -2.74 16.27 -2.42
C ASN A 23 -4.03 16.47 -3.25
N PRO A 24 -4.59 15.41 -3.85
CA PRO A 24 -5.80 15.51 -4.66
C PRO A 24 -7.01 15.99 -3.85
N ASN A 25 -7.02 15.80 -2.54
CA ASN A 25 -8.12 16.16 -1.62
C ASN A 25 -8.03 17.57 -1.04
N LEU A 26 -7.07 18.39 -1.48
CA LEU A 26 -7.10 19.84 -1.18
C LEU A 26 -8.31 20.50 -1.84
N ASP A 27 -8.96 21.42 -1.12
CA ASP A 27 -10.13 22.16 -1.58
C ASP A 27 -9.85 22.94 -2.88
N SER A 28 -8.64 23.46 -3.02
CA SER A 28 -8.19 24.20 -4.20
C SER A 28 -7.79 23.32 -5.38
N CYS A 29 -7.70 21.99 -5.19
CA CYS A 29 -7.22 21.08 -6.22
C CYS A 29 -8.35 20.66 -7.16
N ALA A 30 -8.24 21.00 -8.44
CA ALA A 30 -9.23 20.62 -9.46
C ALA A 30 -9.02 19.20 -10.03
N PHE A 31 -8.09 18.41 -9.48
CA PHE A 31 -7.81 17.07 -9.98
C PHE A 31 -9.05 16.16 -9.83
N PRO A 32 -9.50 15.48 -10.90
CA PRO A 32 -10.79 14.81 -10.92
C PRO A 32 -10.84 13.55 -10.04
N SER A 33 -9.73 12.80 -9.95
CA SER A 33 -9.66 11.58 -9.15
C SER A 33 -9.27 11.92 -7.71
N LYS A 34 -10.28 12.13 -6.87
CA LYS A 34 -10.11 12.36 -5.42
C LYS A 34 -9.74 11.09 -4.65
N ALA A 35 -9.90 9.92 -5.28
CA ALA A 35 -9.56 8.62 -4.74
C ALA A 35 -8.10 8.20 -5.03
N LEU A 36 -7.27 9.05 -5.66
CA LEU A 36 -5.91 8.67 -6.02
C LEU A 36 -5.11 8.25 -4.78
N ALA A 37 -4.52 7.06 -4.82
CA ALA A 37 -3.68 6.54 -3.73
C ALA A 37 -2.38 7.33 -3.58
N GLY A 38 -1.73 7.29 -2.42
CA GLY A 38 -0.45 7.99 -2.20
C GLY A 38 0.64 7.61 -3.21
N VAL A 39 0.73 6.32 -3.60
CA VAL A 39 1.66 5.87 -4.65
C VAL A 39 1.31 6.47 -6.03
N GLY A 40 0.03 6.73 -6.29
CA GLY A 40 -0.43 7.42 -7.48
C GLY A 40 0.01 8.88 -7.47
N VAL A 41 -0.12 9.57 -6.35
CA VAL A 41 0.35 10.96 -6.18
C VAL A 41 1.86 11.05 -6.48
N ALA A 42 2.66 10.15 -5.90
CA ALA A 42 4.09 10.06 -6.18
C ALA A 42 4.37 9.80 -7.67
N PHE A 43 3.61 8.91 -8.32
CA PHE A 43 3.75 8.61 -9.74
C PHE A 43 3.46 9.84 -10.63
N TYR A 44 2.38 10.58 -10.36
CA TYR A 44 2.06 11.82 -11.09
C TYR A 44 3.10 12.91 -10.85
N LEU A 45 3.63 13.03 -9.63
CA LEU A 45 4.72 13.96 -9.34
C LEU A 45 5.98 13.61 -10.15
N MET A 46 6.37 12.34 -10.19
CA MET A 46 7.50 11.88 -11.01
C MET A 46 7.29 12.16 -12.50
N MET A 47 6.06 11.95 -13.02
CA MET A 47 5.73 12.29 -14.41
C MET A 47 5.85 13.79 -14.69
N ALA A 48 5.29 14.62 -13.81
CA ALA A 48 5.37 16.08 -13.93
C ALA A 48 6.82 16.57 -13.90
N LEU A 49 7.64 16.01 -13.00
CA LEU A 49 9.07 16.30 -12.89
C LEU A 49 9.83 15.91 -14.17
N CYS A 50 9.58 14.71 -14.71
CA CYS A 50 10.21 14.27 -15.96
C CYS A 50 9.85 15.20 -17.13
N VAL A 51 8.57 15.60 -17.24
CA VAL A 51 8.13 16.57 -18.26
C VAL A 51 8.85 17.92 -18.07
N HIS A 52 8.95 18.41 -16.83
CA HIS A 52 9.63 19.66 -16.53
C HIS A 52 11.12 19.60 -16.90
N MET A 53 11.83 18.55 -16.48
CA MET A 53 13.25 18.33 -16.77
C MET A 53 13.51 18.20 -18.28
N ARG A 54 12.63 17.50 -19.00
CA ARG A 54 12.70 17.36 -20.46
C ARG A 54 12.57 18.73 -21.15
N LYS A 55 11.60 19.55 -20.74
CA LYS A 55 11.39 20.90 -21.29
C LYS A 55 12.62 21.81 -21.13
N HIS A 56 13.42 21.58 -20.09
CA HIS A 56 14.63 22.35 -19.80
C HIS A 56 15.91 21.70 -20.34
N ASN A 57 15.81 20.66 -21.17
CA ASN A 57 16.94 19.86 -21.68
C ASN A 57 17.87 19.32 -20.57
N TRP A 58 17.34 19.16 -19.35
CA TRP A 58 18.14 18.80 -18.17
C TRP A 58 18.81 17.44 -18.33
N PHE A 59 18.08 16.42 -18.80
CA PHE A 59 18.62 15.08 -19.03
C PHE A 59 19.80 15.08 -20.00
N ALA A 60 19.69 15.85 -21.11
CA ALA A 60 20.76 15.98 -22.09
C ALA A 60 21.98 16.70 -21.49
N GLN A 61 21.78 17.76 -20.71
CA GLN A 61 22.86 18.48 -20.02
C GLN A 61 23.60 17.59 -19.00
N GLN A 62 22.89 16.68 -18.33
CA GLN A 62 23.48 15.73 -17.39
C GLN A 62 24.03 14.47 -18.06
N GLY A 63 23.87 14.29 -19.37
CA GLY A 63 24.23 13.06 -20.06
C GLY A 63 23.43 11.83 -19.58
N MET A 64 22.23 12.06 -19.03
CA MET A 64 21.38 11.01 -18.47
C MET A 64 20.25 10.65 -19.44
N GLN A 65 19.88 9.36 -19.46
CA GLN A 65 18.68 8.93 -20.16
C GLN A 65 17.43 9.28 -19.34
N GLU A 66 16.37 9.70 -20.02
CA GLU A 66 15.07 9.91 -19.37
C GLU A 66 14.54 8.60 -18.78
N PRO A 67 14.09 8.58 -17.51
CA PRO A 67 13.57 7.38 -16.87
C PRO A 67 12.26 6.90 -17.51
N LYS A 68 12.13 5.58 -17.67
CA LYS A 68 10.92 4.94 -18.19
C LYS A 68 9.93 4.68 -17.06
N LEU A 69 9.14 5.69 -16.69
CA LEU A 69 8.22 5.60 -15.54
C LEU A 69 7.20 4.45 -15.64
N MET A 70 6.80 4.05 -16.85
CA MET A 70 5.95 2.88 -17.07
C MET A 70 6.57 1.56 -16.61
N GLU A 71 7.85 1.55 -16.24
CA GLU A 71 8.50 0.41 -15.58
C GLU A 71 8.17 0.27 -14.09
N LEU A 72 7.55 1.29 -13.50
CA LEU A 72 7.14 1.33 -12.09
C LEU A 72 5.63 1.12 -11.91
N ILE A 73 4.87 0.98 -13.00
CA ILE A 73 3.40 0.92 -12.95
C ILE A 73 2.86 -0.30 -12.19
N ASP A 74 3.66 -1.36 -12.04
CA ASP A 74 3.32 -2.51 -11.20
C ASP A 74 3.39 -2.18 -9.69
N LEU A 75 4.35 -1.34 -9.26
CA LEU A 75 4.38 -0.78 -7.90
C LEU A 75 3.17 0.12 -7.64
N VAL A 76 2.83 0.97 -8.62
CA VAL A 76 1.65 1.85 -8.52
C VAL A 76 0.39 1.02 -8.36
N ALA A 77 0.21 -0.01 -9.19
CA ALA A 77 -0.95 -0.89 -9.10
C ALA A 77 -1.05 -1.64 -7.76
N LEU A 78 0.07 -2.19 -7.28
CA LEU A 78 0.12 -2.87 -5.99
C LEU A 78 -0.21 -1.91 -4.84
N GLY A 79 0.43 -0.74 -4.80
CA GLY A 79 0.19 0.26 -3.75
C GLY A 79 -1.23 0.79 -3.77
N THR A 80 -1.79 1.10 -4.94
CA THR A 80 -3.19 1.56 -5.07
C THR A 80 -4.18 0.55 -4.51
N VAL A 81 -4.01 -0.74 -4.79
CA VAL A 81 -4.94 -1.75 -4.26
C VAL A 81 -4.66 -2.07 -2.79
N ALA A 82 -3.40 -2.07 -2.35
CA ALA A 82 -3.04 -2.29 -0.95
C ALA A 82 -3.56 -1.18 -0.01
N ASP A 83 -3.75 0.03 -0.56
CA ASP A 83 -4.29 1.21 0.13
C ASP A 83 -5.83 1.24 0.17
N VAL A 84 -6.49 0.25 -0.47
CA VAL A 84 -7.96 0.05 -0.42
C VAL A 84 -8.75 1.31 -0.86
N VAL A 85 -8.14 2.18 -1.67
CA VAL A 85 -8.83 3.33 -2.25
C VAL A 85 -9.83 2.88 -3.33
N PRO A 86 -10.92 3.64 -3.56
CA PRO A 86 -11.85 3.33 -4.64
C PRO A 86 -11.15 3.18 -6.00
N LEU A 87 -11.48 2.12 -6.73
CA LEU A 87 -11.06 1.95 -8.14
C LEU A 87 -11.96 2.78 -9.06
N ASP A 88 -11.88 4.10 -8.89
CA ASP A 88 -12.41 5.06 -9.85
C ASP A 88 -11.74 4.91 -11.22
N GLU A 89 -12.18 5.69 -12.21
CA GLU A 89 -11.66 5.58 -13.57
C GLU A 89 -10.12 5.63 -13.62
N ASN A 90 -9.52 6.57 -12.90
CA ASN A 90 -8.08 6.79 -12.93
C ASN A 90 -7.30 5.65 -12.26
N ASN A 91 -7.69 5.28 -11.03
CA ASN A 91 -7.07 4.17 -10.32
C ASN A 91 -7.26 2.84 -11.08
N ARG A 92 -8.43 2.63 -11.70
CA ARG A 92 -8.70 1.45 -12.52
C ARG A 92 -7.76 1.35 -13.72
N ILE A 93 -7.46 2.47 -14.38
CA ILE A 93 -6.49 2.51 -15.49
C ILE A 93 -5.10 2.14 -14.99
N LEU A 94 -4.62 2.76 -13.91
CA LEU A 94 -3.28 2.50 -13.34
C LEU A 94 -3.14 1.02 -12.93
N VAL A 95 -4.12 0.51 -12.19
CA VAL A 95 -4.14 -0.90 -11.73
C VAL A 95 -4.20 -1.86 -12.92
N HIS A 96 -5.02 -1.56 -13.94
CA HIS A 96 -5.08 -2.38 -15.14
C HIS A 96 -3.73 -2.46 -15.85
N GLN A 97 -3.04 -1.33 -16.02
CA GLN A 97 -1.73 -1.30 -16.68
C GLN A 97 -0.66 -2.05 -15.88
N GLY A 98 -0.66 -1.93 -14.54
CA GLY A 98 0.23 -2.72 -13.69
C GLY A 98 -0.01 -4.23 -13.80
N LEU A 99 -1.27 -4.66 -13.80
CA LEU A 99 -1.60 -6.08 -14.01
C LEU A 99 -1.17 -6.57 -15.39
N GLN A 100 -1.40 -5.80 -16.46
CA GLN A 100 -0.96 -6.17 -17.81
C GLN A 100 0.56 -6.33 -17.88
N ARG A 101 1.30 -5.41 -17.25
CA ARG A 101 2.76 -5.48 -17.18
C ARG A 101 3.24 -6.76 -16.51
N ILE A 102 2.65 -7.11 -15.36
CA ILE A 102 2.99 -8.34 -14.63
C ILE A 102 2.68 -9.58 -15.48
N ARG A 103 1.47 -9.65 -16.06
CA ARG A 103 1.04 -10.79 -16.89
C ARG A 103 1.90 -10.96 -18.14
N ALA A 104 2.49 -9.89 -18.65
CA ALA A 104 3.46 -9.91 -19.74
C ALA A 104 4.88 -10.35 -19.31
N GLY A 105 5.07 -10.78 -18.06
CA GLY A 105 6.37 -11.24 -17.54
C GLY A 105 7.35 -10.09 -17.25
N LYS A 106 6.87 -8.86 -17.09
CA LYS A 106 7.69 -7.65 -16.87
C LYS A 106 7.56 -7.09 -15.44
N ALA A 107 7.13 -7.93 -14.50
CA ALA A 107 7.05 -7.59 -13.09
C ALA A 107 8.45 -7.31 -12.52
N ARG A 108 8.55 -6.35 -11.61
CA ARG A 108 9.77 -6.16 -10.80
C ARG A 108 10.10 -7.42 -9.99
N PRO A 109 11.38 -7.72 -9.73
CA PRO A 109 11.79 -8.91 -8.99
C PRO A 109 11.10 -9.07 -7.62
N GLY A 110 10.93 -7.97 -6.88
CA GLY A 110 10.21 -7.97 -5.60
C GLY A 110 8.75 -8.43 -5.71
N ILE A 111 8.01 -7.87 -6.66
CA ILE A 111 6.62 -8.25 -6.91
C ILE A 111 6.54 -9.70 -7.39
N GLN A 112 7.44 -10.10 -8.30
CA GLN A 112 7.49 -11.48 -8.80
C GLN A 112 7.72 -12.48 -7.65
N ALA A 113 8.63 -12.18 -6.74
CA ALA A 113 8.89 -13.01 -5.57
C ALA A 113 7.66 -13.09 -4.64
N LEU A 114 6.94 -11.97 -4.44
CA LEU A 114 5.69 -11.96 -3.66
C LEU A 114 4.60 -12.83 -4.29
N ILE A 115 4.46 -12.80 -5.62
CA ILE A 115 3.52 -13.67 -6.37
C ILE A 115 3.85 -15.14 -6.12
N GLU A 116 5.14 -15.50 -6.17
CA GLU A 116 5.63 -16.87 -5.97
C GLU A 116 5.34 -17.38 -4.55
N VAL A 117 5.70 -16.64 -3.50
CA VAL A 117 5.42 -17.05 -2.11
C VAL A 117 3.93 -17.03 -1.80
N ALA A 118 3.16 -16.16 -2.46
CA ALA A 118 1.71 -16.14 -2.37
C ALA A 118 1.03 -17.29 -3.14
N LYS A 119 1.80 -18.15 -3.83
CA LYS A 119 1.30 -19.27 -4.64
C LYS A 119 0.29 -18.82 -5.70
N ARG A 120 0.51 -17.65 -6.31
CA ARG A 120 -0.33 -17.10 -7.38
C ARG A 120 0.32 -17.30 -8.75
N ASP A 121 -0.51 -17.35 -9.79
CA ASP A 121 -0.03 -17.34 -11.18
C ASP A 121 -0.02 -15.90 -11.71
N ALA A 122 1.17 -15.39 -12.01
CA ALA A 122 1.38 -14.05 -12.56
C ALA A 122 0.52 -13.78 -13.82
N ARG A 123 0.27 -14.79 -14.66
CA ARG A 123 -0.50 -14.65 -15.91
C ARG A 123 -2.00 -14.49 -15.65
N ARG A 124 -2.49 -14.92 -14.49
CA ARG A 124 -3.89 -14.87 -14.08
C ARG A 124 -4.16 -13.90 -12.93
N LEU A 125 -3.13 -13.23 -12.44
CA LEU A 125 -3.20 -12.31 -11.30
C LEU A 125 -4.28 -11.26 -11.53
N VAL A 126 -5.17 -11.04 -10.56
CA VAL A 126 -6.22 -10.03 -10.58
C VAL A 126 -6.01 -9.00 -9.47
N ALA A 127 -6.76 -7.89 -9.49
CA ALA A 127 -6.60 -6.83 -8.49
C ALA A 127 -6.79 -7.34 -7.05
N SER A 128 -7.75 -8.23 -6.80
CA SER A 128 -7.95 -8.80 -5.45
C SER A 128 -6.74 -9.60 -4.95
N ASP A 129 -5.91 -10.18 -5.82
CA ASP A 129 -4.67 -10.83 -5.38
C ASP A 129 -3.68 -9.81 -4.78
N PHE A 130 -3.69 -8.55 -5.24
CA PHE A 130 -2.91 -7.50 -4.59
C PHE A 130 -3.40 -7.24 -3.16
N GLY A 131 -4.70 -7.05 -2.96
CA GLY A 131 -5.27 -6.72 -1.65
C GLY A 131 -5.23 -7.85 -0.63
N PHE A 132 -5.37 -9.11 -1.08
CA PHE A 132 -5.52 -10.26 -0.18
C PHE A 132 -4.32 -11.20 -0.15
N ALA A 133 -3.46 -11.18 -1.17
CA ALA A 133 -2.30 -12.07 -1.24
C ALA A 133 -0.98 -11.30 -1.12
N LEU A 134 -0.76 -10.23 -1.89
CA LEU A 134 0.54 -9.56 -1.90
C LEU A 134 0.67 -8.49 -0.82
N GLY A 135 -0.24 -7.51 -0.78
CA GLY A 135 -0.25 -6.39 0.16
C GLY A 135 -0.13 -6.80 1.63
N PRO A 136 -0.86 -7.82 2.11
CA PRO A 136 -0.74 -8.27 3.50
C PRO A 136 0.67 -8.72 3.91
N ARG A 137 1.48 -9.23 2.98
CA ARG A 137 2.88 -9.65 3.26
C ARG A 137 3.80 -8.45 3.47
N ILE A 138 3.60 -7.40 2.68
CA ILE A 138 4.34 -6.14 2.85
C ILE A 138 3.94 -5.47 4.16
N ASN A 139 2.63 -5.40 4.42
CA ASN A 139 2.09 -4.74 5.60
C ASN A 139 2.40 -5.49 6.90
N ALA A 140 2.65 -6.80 6.84
CA ALA A 140 3.04 -7.58 8.02
C ALA A 140 4.38 -7.12 8.59
N ALA A 141 5.33 -6.68 7.75
CA ALA A 141 6.61 -6.14 8.20
C ALA A 141 6.43 -4.93 9.11
N GLY A 142 5.73 -3.88 8.66
CA GLY A 142 5.51 -2.68 9.48
C GLY A 142 4.62 -2.88 10.70
N ARG A 143 3.90 -4.01 10.81
CA ARG A 143 3.04 -4.32 11.96
C ARG A 143 3.76 -5.10 13.06
N LEU A 144 4.74 -5.93 12.70
CA LEU A 144 5.43 -6.83 13.63
C LEU A 144 6.91 -6.51 13.81
N ASP A 145 7.54 -5.84 12.84
CA ASP A 145 8.98 -5.65 12.75
C ASP A 145 9.28 -4.32 12.01
N ASP A 146 10.38 -4.26 11.28
CA ASP A 146 10.80 -3.08 10.50
C ASP A 146 10.13 -3.02 9.10
N MET A 147 9.51 -1.88 8.78
CA MET A 147 8.92 -1.61 7.47
C MET A 147 9.97 -1.54 6.34
N SER A 148 11.25 -1.33 6.68
CA SER A 148 12.35 -1.27 5.72
C SER A 148 12.43 -2.51 4.81
N PHE A 149 12.13 -3.71 5.34
CA PHE A 149 12.12 -4.97 4.59
C PHE A 149 11.17 -4.94 3.39
N GLY A 150 9.97 -4.37 3.57
CA GLY A 150 9.00 -4.24 2.48
C GLY A 150 9.51 -3.33 1.36
N VAL A 151 10.16 -2.22 1.73
CA VAL A 151 10.73 -1.26 0.78
C VAL A 151 11.93 -1.87 0.05
N GLU A 152 12.84 -2.52 0.77
CA GLU A 152 14.01 -3.22 0.20
C GLU A 152 13.60 -4.27 -0.83
N LEU A 153 12.57 -5.07 -0.53
CA LEU A 153 12.04 -6.05 -1.47
C LEU A 153 11.55 -5.39 -2.77
N LEU A 154 10.76 -4.32 -2.67
CA LEU A 154 10.18 -3.63 -3.83
C LEU A 154 11.24 -2.89 -4.68
N MET A 155 12.33 -2.44 -4.04
CA MET A 155 13.47 -1.83 -4.71
C MET A 155 14.44 -2.86 -5.31
N CYS A 156 14.37 -4.13 -4.90
CA CYS A 156 15.31 -5.15 -5.32
C CYS A 156 15.31 -5.40 -6.82
N ASN A 157 16.52 -5.47 -7.41
CA ASN A 157 16.74 -5.75 -8.84
C ASN A 157 17.26 -7.18 -9.09
N ASN A 158 17.39 -8.02 -8.06
CA ASN A 158 17.86 -9.40 -8.16
C ASN A 158 16.80 -10.38 -7.65
N ILE A 159 16.35 -11.29 -8.52
CA ILE A 159 15.26 -12.23 -8.18
C ILE A 159 15.63 -13.21 -7.05
N HIS A 160 16.90 -13.61 -6.91
CA HIS A 160 17.32 -14.51 -5.84
C HIS A 160 17.32 -13.81 -4.48
N ALA A 161 17.75 -12.55 -4.43
CA ALA A 161 17.65 -11.74 -3.21
C ALA A 161 16.18 -11.46 -2.87
N ALA A 162 15.37 -11.08 -3.86
CA ALA A 162 13.94 -10.84 -3.69
C ALA A 162 13.19 -12.06 -3.14
N ARG A 163 13.52 -13.27 -3.61
CA ARG A 163 12.93 -14.51 -3.08
C ARG A 163 13.20 -14.74 -1.60
N ARG A 164 14.42 -14.45 -1.13
CA ARG A 164 14.76 -14.58 0.30
C ARG A 164 13.94 -13.60 1.14
N MET A 165 13.97 -12.31 0.78
CA MET A 165 13.18 -11.28 1.46
C MET A 165 11.67 -11.57 1.42
N ALA A 166 11.15 -12.03 0.28
CA ALA A 166 9.72 -12.39 0.17
C ALA A 166 9.35 -13.57 1.08
N SER A 167 10.27 -14.53 1.28
CA SER A 167 10.06 -15.64 2.22
C SER A 167 10.03 -15.16 3.68
N GLU A 168 10.86 -14.18 4.03
CA GLU A 168 10.86 -13.56 5.36
C GLU A 168 9.54 -12.82 5.61
N LEU A 169 9.09 -12.00 4.65
CA LEU A 169 7.79 -11.33 4.71
C LEU A 169 6.60 -12.30 4.78
N ASP A 170 6.69 -13.45 4.11
CA ASP A 170 5.68 -14.51 4.22
C ASP A 170 5.62 -15.09 5.64
N GLY A 171 6.78 -15.32 6.26
CA GLY A 171 6.90 -15.74 7.65
C GLY A 171 6.27 -14.72 8.61
N LEU A 172 6.62 -13.43 8.49
CA LEU A 172 6.02 -12.36 9.28
C LEU A 172 4.50 -12.30 9.10
N ASN A 173 4.01 -12.46 7.88
CA ASN A 173 2.57 -12.48 7.62
C ASN A 173 1.87 -13.69 8.24
N GLN A 174 2.52 -14.85 8.32
CA GLN A 174 1.99 -16.02 9.00
C GLN A 174 1.92 -15.79 10.52
N THR A 175 2.99 -15.29 11.13
CA THR A 175 3.00 -14.91 12.56
C THR A 175 1.93 -13.86 12.87
N ARG A 176 1.75 -12.87 11.99
CA ARG A 176 0.71 -11.84 12.16
C ARG A 176 -0.68 -12.46 12.22
N LYS A 177 -0.98 -13.41 11.33
CA LYS A 177 -2.28 -14.10 11.31
C LYS A 177 -2.52 -14.95 12.55
N GLU A 178 -1.48 -15.57 13.09
CA GLU A 178 -1.57 -16.34 14.34
C GLU A 178 -1.91 -15.43 15.53
N ILE A 179 -1.25 -14.27 15.62
CA ILE A 179 -1.55 -13.26 16.64
C ILE A 179 -2.98 -12.73 16.47
N GLU A 180 -3.38 -12.40 15.24
CA GLU A 180 -4.72 -11.92 14.90
C GLU A 180 -5.81 -12.91 15.32
N GLU A 181 -5.65 -14.18 14.99
CA GLU A 181 -6.63 -15.22 15.33
C GLU A 181 -6.74 -15.41 16.86
N GLY A 182 -5.61 -15.42 17.58
CA GLY A 182 -5.62 -15.49 19.04
C GLY A 182 -6.35 -14.31 19.69
N MET A 183 -6.03 -13.08 19.26
CA MET A 183 -6.69 -11.87 19.75
C MET A 183 -8.19 -11.87 19.42
N LYS A 184 -8.58 -12.35 18.24
CA LYS A 184 -9.98 -12.43 17.81
C LYS A 184 -10.77 -13.40 18.67
N GLN A 185 -10.21 -14.56 18.99
CA GLN A 185 -10.84 -15.53 19.88
C GLN A 185 -11.05 -14.95 21.29
N GLU A 186 -10.06 -14.23 21.83
CA GLU A 186 -10.21 -13.53 23.11
C GLU A 186 -11.30 -12.47 23.07
N ALA A 187 -11.35 -11.66 22.01
CA ALA A 187 -12.35 -10.63 21.82
C ALA A 187 -13.77 -11.20 21.71
N MET A 188 -13.94 -12.29 20.94
CA MET A 188 -15.22 -13.00 20.86
C MET A 188 -15.63 -13.56 22.23
N ALA A 189 -14.70 -14.14 22.99
CA ALA A 189 -14.98 -14.63 24.34
C ALA A 189 -15.36 -13.50 25.31
N PHE A 190 -14.81 -12.28 25.16
CA PHE A 190 -15.29 -11.11 25.90
C PHE A 190 -16.72 -10.76 25.51
N CYS A 191 -17.03 -10.70 24.21
CA CYS A 191 -18.36 -10.40 23.70
C CYS A 191 -19.42 -11.40 24.16
N GLU A 192 -19.12 -12.70 24.17
CA GLU A 192 -20.05 -13.74 24.63
C GLU A 192 -20.34 -13.65 26.14
N ARG A 193 -19.39 -13.14 26.93
CA ARG A 193 -19.58 -12.88 28.36
C ARG A 193 -20.38 -11.61 28.65
N LEU A 194 -20.52 -10.72 27.67
CA LEU A 194 -21.37 -9.53 27.81
C LEU A 194 -22.83 -9.99 27.77
N GLN A 195 -23.44 -10.11 28.95
CA GLN A 195 -24.87 -10.36 29.07
C GLN A 195 -25.61 -9.05 28.79
N PHE A 196 -26.17 -8.92 27.60
CA PHE A 196 -27.20 -7.93 27.33
C PHE A 196 -28.53 -8.55 27.79
N GLY A 197 -29.17 -7.98 28.82
CA GLY A 197 -30.45 -8.52 29.31
C GLY A 197 -31.48 -8.53 28.20
N GLU A 198 -32.42 -9.50 28.20
CA GLU A 198 -33.42 -9.72 27.14
C GLU A 198 -34.30 -8.49 26.78
N HIS A 199 -34.27 -7.45 27.62
CA HIS A 199 -35.00 -6.19 27.44
C HIS A 199 -34.08 -4.95 27.31
N SER A 200 -32.78 -5.15 27.09
CA SER A 200 -31.80 -4.08 26.97
C SER A 200 -31.48 -3.87 25.48
N GLU A 201 -31.58 -2.63 25.00
CA GLU A 201 -31.07 -2.29 23.67
C GLU A 201 -29.56 -2.57 23.61
N LEU A 202 -29.09 -3.10 22.48
CA LEU A 202 -27.66 -3.28 22.25
C LEU A 202 -26.95 -1.92 22.30
N PRO A 203 -25.72 -1.84 22.84
CA PRO A 203 -24.98 -0.59 22.88
C PRO A 203 -24.63 -0.11 21.47
N TYR A 204 -24.49 1.20 21.29
CA TYR A 204 -24.07 1.81 20.02
C TYR A 204 -22.65 1.46 19.60
N GLY A 205 -21.84 0.87 20.48
CA GLY A 205 -20.49 0.42 20.19
C GLY A 205 -19.92 -0.47 21.29
N LEU A 206 -18.88 -1.22 20.94
CA LEU A 206 -18.12 -2.07 21.85
C LEU A 206 -16.71 -1.52 21.99
N SER A 207 -16.25 -1.39 23.24
CA SER A 207 -14.88 -1.03 23.57
C SER A 207 -14.28 -2.14 24.41
N LEU A 208 -13.28 -2.81 23.87
CA LEU A 208 -12.57 -3.91 24.52
C LEU A 208 -11.15 -3.45 24.83
N PHE A 209 -10.66 -3.82 26.02
CA PHE A 209 -9.29 -3.57 26.44
C PHE A 209 -8.67 -4.86 26.95
N GLN A 210 -7.49 -5.16 26.44
CA GLN A 210 -6.63 -6.22 26.95
C GLN A 210 -5.19 -5.74 26.85
N ARG A 211 -4.44 -5.86 27.96
CA ARG A 211 -3.10 -5.29 28.07
C ARG A 211 -2.10 -5.92 27.10
N ASP A 212 -2.26 -7.21 26.83
CA ASP A 212 -1.30 -8.01 26.08
C ASP A 212 -1.64 -8.09 24.57
N TRP A 213 -2.64 -7.33 24.11
CA TRP A 213 -2.98 -7.25 22.68
C TRP A 213 -1.92 -6.51 21.87
N HIS A 214 -1.52 -7.13 20.75
CA HIS A 214 -0.47 -6.59 19.90
C HIS A 214 -0.97 -5.37 19.12
N GLN A 215 -0.38 -4.20 19.37
CA GLN A 215 -0.81 -2.92 18.80
C GLN A 215 -0.86 -2.91 17.26
N GLY A 216 0.11 -3.57 16.62
CA GLY A 216 0.16 -3.70 15.15
C GLY A 216 -0.99 -4.51 14.53
N VAL A 217 -1.79 -5.23 15.32
CA VAL A 217 -2.85 -6.13 14.83
C VAL A 217 -4.26 -5.63 15.20
N ILE A 218 -4.39 -4.75 16.20
CA ILE A 218 -5.68 -4.23 16.71
C ILE A 218 -6.59 -3.70 15.59
N GLY A 219 -6.03 -2.99 14.60
CA GLY A 219 -6.82 -2.40 13.51
C GLY A 219 -7.38 -3.41 12.48
N ILE A 220 -7.09 -4.71 12.61
CA ILE A 220 -7.58 -5.77 11.72
C ILE A 220 -8.66 -6.63 12.40
N LEU A 221 -8.66 -6.66 13.73
CA LEU A 221 -9.47 -7.52 14.59
C LEU A 221 -10.98 -7.50 14.27
#